data_AF-A0A5B8G1S5-F1
#
_entry.id   AF-A0A5B8G1S5-F1
#
_cell.length_a   1.000
_cell.length_b   1.000
_cell.length_c   1.000
_cell.angle_alpha   90.00
_cell.angle_beta   90.00
_cell.angle_gamma   90.00
#
_symmetry.space_group_name_H-M   'P 1'
#
loop_
_entity.id
_entity.type
_entity.pdbx_description
1 polymer ?
#
loop_
_entity_poly.entity_id
_entity_poly.type
_entity_poly.pdbx_seq_one_letter_code
_entity_poly.pdbx_strand_id
1 'polypeptide(L)' 'MVPRLQRQEPIPMSYADATAFAASLATTLMFVIVVFQAGDGTHGAMPADEFDGDEAMVKLELDPWE' A
#
# COMPACT_ATOMS: atom_id res chain seq x y z
N MET A 1 -19.18 -33.43 -1.18
CA MET A 1 -19.47 -32.18 -0.47
C MET A 1 -18.26 -31.29 -0.67
N VAL A 2 -18.32 -30.31 -1.57
CA VAL A 2 -17.18 -29.43 -1.86
C VAL A 2 -17.12 -28.40 -0.73
N PRO A 3 -16.00 -28.25 0.00
CA PRO A 3 -15.88 -27.19 0.98
C PRO A 3 -16.14 -25.86 0.28
N ARG A 4 -17.12 -25.11 0.77
CA ARG A 4 -17.34 -23.72 0.35
C ARG A 4 -16.03 -23.01 0.66
N LEU A 5 -15.25 -22.61 -0.36
CA LEU A 5 -14.15 -21.67 -0.14
C LEU A 5 -14.80 -20.45 0.49
N GLN A 6 -14.62 -20.31 1.80
CA GLN A 6 -14.95 -19.09 2.51
C GLN A 6 -14.09 -18.04 1.83
N ARG A 7 -14.74 -17.16 1.05
CA ARG A 7 -14.09 -16.04 0.37
C ARG A 7 -13.32 -15.32 1.46
N GLN A 8 -11.99 -15.50 1.52
CA GLN A 8 -11.15 -14.70 2.39
C GLN A 8 -11.26 -13.30 1.83
N GLU A 9 -12.05 -12.46 2.48
CA GLU A 9 -11.95 -11.03 2.26
C GLU A 9 -10.52 -10.66 2.66
N PRO A 10 -9.75 -10.02 1.75
CA PRO A 10 -8.39 -9.63 2.05
C PRO A 10 -8.42 -8.77 3.31
N ILE A 11 -7.66 -9.19 4.32
CA ILE A 11 -7.55 -8.43 5.57
C ILE A 11 -6.97 -7.07 5.18
N PRO A 12 -7.66 -5.96 5.45
CA PRO A 12 -7.15 -4.64 5.07
C PRO A 12 -5.81 -4.40 5.75
N MET A 13 -4.82 -3.92 4.99
CA MET A 13 -3.50 -3.63 5.53
C MET A 13 -3.59 -2.55 6.60
N SER A 14 -2.90 -2.78 7.71
CA SER A 14 -2.66 -1.72 8.69
C SER A 14 -1.66 -0.70 8.12
N TYR A 15 -1.63 0.51 8.70
CA TYR A 15 -0.65 1.52 8.32
C TYR A 15 0.80 1.04 8.50
N ALA A 16 1.07 0.30 9.58
CA ALA A 16 2.40 -0.25 9.87
C ALA A 16 2.81 -1.29 8.82
N ASP A 17 1.90 -2.19 8.44
CA ASP A 17 2.16 -3.20 7.41
C ASP A 17 2.38 -2.57 6.04
N ALA A 18 1.54 -1.58 5.67
CA ALA A 18 1.69 -0.85 4.42
C ALA A 18 3.03 -0.10 4.36
N THR A 19 3.47 0.48 5.46
CA THR A 19 4.78 1.16 5.57
C THR A 19 5.94 0.18 5.40
N ALA A 20 5.89 -0.98 6.07
CA ALA A 20 6.93 -2.00 5.94
C ALA A 20 7.01 -2.59 4.52
N PHE A 21 5.85 -2.78 3.89
CA PHE A 21 5.76 -3.22 2.51
C PHE A 21 6.30 -2.16 1.54
N ALA A 22 5.94 -0.89 1.74
CA ALA A 22 6.44 0.24 0.95
C ALA A 22 7.96 0.36 1.01
N ALA A 23 8.56 0.22 2.19
CA ALA A 23 10.01 0.25 2.35
C ALA A 23 10.71 -0.89 1.58
N SER A 24 10.11 -2.08 1.59
CA SER A 24 10.62 -3.23 0.85
C SER A 24 10.50 -3.03 -0.66
N LEU A 25 9.39 -2.45 -1.14
CA LEU A 25 9.19 -2.08 -2.55
C LEU A 25 10.17 -1.01 -2.99
N ALA A 26 10.31 0.09 -2.25
CA ALA A 26 11.20 1.21 -2.58
C ALA A 26 12.65 0.74 -2.71
N THR A 27 13.10 -0.10 -1.77
CA THR A 27 14.45 -0.67 -1.78
C THR A 27 14.67 -1.64 -2.96
N THR A 28 13.68 -2.48 -3.28
CA THR A 28 13.84 -3.53 -4.30
C THR A 28 13.71 -2.97 -5.72
N LEU A 29 12.78 -2.04 -5.93
CA LEU A 29 12.47 -1.46 -7.24
C LEU A 29 13.33 -0.22 -7.53
N MET A 30 13.98 0.36 -6.50
CA MET A 30 14.65 1.67 -6.57
C MET A 30 13.73 2.75 -7.15
N PHE A 31 12.48 2.77 -6.66
CA PHE A 31 11.42 3.66 -7.10
C PHE A 31 10.74 4.33 -5.90
N VAL A 32 10.20 5.53 -6.12
CA VAL A 32 9.47 6.26 -5.07
C VAL A 32 8.14 5.55 -4.80
N ILE A 33 7.89 5.15 -3.55
CA ILE A 33 6.67 4.44 -3.15
C ILE A 33 5.86 5.31 -2.19
N VAL A 34 4.58 5.49 -2.48
CA VAL A 34 3.64 6.17 -1.60
C VAL A 34 2.84 5.17 -0.79
N VAL A 35 2.62 5.49 0.49
CA VAL A 35 1.62 4.84 1.36
C VAL A 35 0.42 5.75 1.41
N PHE A 36 -0.76 5.22 1.11
CA PHE A 36 -2.01 5.98 1.11
C PHE A 36 -3.06 5.31 2.00
N GLN A 37 -4.04 6.11 2.43
CA GLN A 37 -5.24 5.62 3.10
C GLN A 37 -6.46 5.87 2.21
N ALA A 38 -7.11 4.79 1.80
CA ALA A 38 -8.34 4.87 1.03
C ALA A 38 -9.51 5.39 1.88
N GLY A 39 -10.57 5.86 1.22
CA GLY A 39 -11.74 6.46 1.88
C GLY A 39 -12.52 5.50 2.80
N ASP A 40 -12.27 4.19 2.72
CA ASP A 40 -12.83 3.17 3.62
C ASP A 40 -11.93 2.89 4.84
N GLY A 41 -10.82 3.61 4.98
CA GLY A 41 -9.86 3.50 6.09
C GLY A 41 -8.76 2.44 5.87
N THR A 42 -8.78 1.72 4.76
CA THR A 42 -7.74 0.74 4.40
C THR A 42 -6.47 1.42 3.93
N HIS A 43 -5.31 0.79 4.16
CA HIS A 43 -4.02 1.31 3.69
C HIS A 43 -3.49 0.49 2.51
N GLY A 44 -2.70 1.15 1.66
CA GLY A 44 -2.01 0.52 0.54
C GLY A 44 -0.67 1.19 0.28
N ALA A 45 0.16 0.54 -0.54
CA ALA A 45 1.40 1.09 -1.03
C ALA A 45 1.55 0.84 -2.53
N MET A 46 1.98 1.85 -3.29
CA MET A 46 2.23 1.73 -4.73
C MET A 46 3.28 2.74 -5.21
N PRO A 47 3.87 2.56 -6.41
CA PRO A 47 4.72 3.59 -7.03
C PRO A 47 4.02 4.95 -7.10
N ALA A 48 4.74 6.02 -6.79
CA ALA A 48 4.18 7.38 -6.81
C ALA A 48 3.57 7.74 -8.17
N ASP A 49 4.23 7.37 -9.27
CA ASP A 49 3.74 7.56 -10.65
C ASP A 49 2.42 6.81 -10.97
N GLU A 50 2.08 5.76 -10.21
CA GLU A 50 0.84 5.00 -10.39
C GLU A 50 -0.31 5.54 -9.53
N PHE A 51 -0.01 6.40 -8.55
CA PHE A 51 -1.00 6.93 -7.64
C PHE A 51 -1.80 8.08 -8.28
N ASP A 52 -3.03 7.80 -8.71
CA ASP A 52 -3.99 8.78 -9.27
C ASP A 52 -4.97 9.34 -8.21
N GLY A 53 -4.65 9.16 -6.92
CA GLY A 53 -5.47 9.63 -5.81
C GLY A 53 -5.17 11.09 -5.44
N ASP A 54 -5.96 11.63 -4.50
CA ASP A 54 -5.69 12.95 -3.93
C ASP A 54 -4.43 12.90 -3.05
N GLU A 55 -3.55 13.89 -3.15
CA GLU A 55 -2.36 14.04 -2.31
C GLU A 55 -2.70 13.98 -0.80
N ALA A 56 -3.89 14.45 -0.40
CA ALA A 56 -4.37 14.38 1.00
C ALA A 56 -4.58 12.93 1.51
N MET A 57 -4.71 11.95 0.60
CA MET A 57 -4.79 10.53 0.94
C MET A 57 -3.41 9.91 1.18
N VAL A 58 -2.33 10.54 0.69
CA VAL A 58 -0.96 10.10 0.93
C VAL A 58 -0.61 10.34 2.39
N LYS A 59 -0.09 9.31 3.05
CA LYS A 59 0.31 9.32 4.46
C LYS A 59 1.83 9.31 4.63
N LEU A 60 2.54 8.72 3.67
CA LEU A 60 3.99 8.64 3.66
C LEU A 60 4.47 8.49 2.22
N GLU A 61 5.61 9.06 1.93
CA GLU A 61 6.35 8.87 0.68
C GLU A 61 7.75 8.38 1.04
N LEU A 62 8.21 7.34 0.33
CA LEU A 62 9.52 6.75 0.51
C LEU A 62 10.28 6.90 -0.80
N ASP A 63 11.24 7.82 -0.81
CA ASP A 63 12.18 8.00 -1.91
C ASP A 63 13.49 7.24 -1.61
N PRO A 64 13.88 6.25 -2.43
CA PRO A 64 15.15 5.54 -2.28
C PRO A 64 16.38 6.32 -2.77
N TRP A 65 16.21 7.52 -3.33
CA TRP A 65 17.28 8.36 -3.87
C TRP A 65 17.67 9.54 -2.97
N GLU A 66 16.86 9.86 -1.95
CA GLU A 66 17.16 10.86 -0.91
C GLU A 66 18.33 10.44 0.01
#